data_AF-A0A3C1LMH4-F1
#
_entry.id   AF-A0A3C1LMH4-F1
#
_cell.length_a   1.000
_cell.length_b   1.000
_cell.length_c   1.000
_cell.angle_alpha   90.00
_cell.angle_beta   90.00
_cell.angle_gamma   90.00
#
_symmetry.space_group_name_H-M   'P 1'
#
loop_
_entity.id
_entity.type
_entity.pdbx_description
1 polymer ?
#
loop_
_entity_poly.entity_id
_entity_poly.type
_entity_poly.pdbx_seq_one_letter_code
_entity_poly.pdbx_strand_id
1 'polypeptide(L)'
;MKKYILITILFLQAALLCAVFDDYIPSARARGMGGAFTAVADDATAIFFNPAGLAQSDNHLQIGFSQLYNQKFAEHGTAAAAIKLPEKWGRLGLGARFFGVTFEDVDLMSEKTFSLSHGFVLQHDIHSTICMGYTGNFHHLAFDDEDDTDSALSLDLGVNAVLHGRTRFGFTVANLFKARMGHESQNELPSKLALGLAYQPYDGVTTSVELKKDFAKETEFMGGVEAKMLEILSLRFGVHHNPATWNAGVGLDVEGIKIDFSYSTHTVLPGTIYGNIGYKF
;
A
#
# COMPACT_ATOMS: atom_id res chain seq x y z
N MET A 1 -17.47 36.01 -8.43
CA MET A 1 -16.05 36.42 -8.30
C MET A 1 -15.39 35.96 -6.99
N LYS A 2 -16.07 36.01 -5.82
CA LYS A 2 -15.48 35.56 -4.54
C LYS A 2 -15.25 34.04 -4.38
N LYS A 3 -15.97 33.18 -5.12
CA LYS A 3 -15.78 31.70 -5.08
C LYS A 3 -14.52 31.22 -5.80
N TYR A 4 -14.04 31.95 -6.81
CA TYR A 4 -12.82 31.56 -7.55
C TYR A 4 -11.55 32.00 -6.81
N ILE A 5 -11.60 33.13 -6.09
CA ILE A 5 -10.47 33.63 -5.28
C ILE A 5 -10.13 32.68 -4.12
N LEU A 6 -11.12 32.02 -3.52
CA LEU A 6 -10.89 31.02 -2.47
C LEU A 6 -10.23 29.74 -3.03
N ILE A 7 -10.56 29.36 -4.26
CA ILE A 7 -9.95 28.23 -4.96
C ILE A 7 -8.51 28.58 -5.37
N THR A 8 -8.24 29.82 -5.79
CA THR A 8 -6.88 30.26 -6.14
C THR A 8 -5.97 30.43 -4.90
N ILE A 9 -6.52 30.80 -3.74
CA ILE A 9 -5.78 30.88 -2.47
C ILE A 9 -5.45 29.48 -1.90
N LEU A 10 -6.29 28.47 -2.18
CA LEU A 10 -6.01 27.08 -1.80
C LEU A 10 -4.90 26.43 -2.64
N PHE A 11 -4.68 26.90 -3.86
CA PHE A 11 -3.62 26.39 -4.76
C PHE A 11 -2.24 27.05 -4.53
N LEU A 12 -2.16 28.13 -3.75
CA LEU A 12 -0.92 28.91 -3.57
C LEU A 12 -0.07 28.46 -2.38
N GLN A 13 -0.50 27.47 -1.58
CA GLN A 13 0.26 26.95 -0.43
C GLN A 13 1.02 25.65 -0.71
N ALA A 14 1.05 25.16 -1.96
CA ALA A 14 1.64 23.87 -2.32
C ALA A 14 3.12 23.93 -2.77
N ALA A 15 3.85 24.98 -2.40
CA ALA A 15 5.29 25.07 -2.69
C ALA A 15 6.09 24.92 -1.40
N LEU A 16 6.90 23.86 -1.36
CA LEU A 16 7.89 23.48 -0.34
C LEU A 16 7.39 22.51 0.74
N LEU A 17 7.28 21.23 0.38
CA LEU A 17 7.41 20.14 1.34
C LEU A 17 8.28 19.05 0.71
N CYS A 18 9.49 18.85 1.24
CA CYS A 18 10.21 17.59 1.07
C CYS A 18 9.42 16.55 1.88
N ALA A 19 8.69 15.68 1.19
CA ALA A 19 7.98 14.59 1.86
C ALA A 19 9.00 13.59 2.41
N VAL A 20 8.99 13.45 3.73
CA VAL A 20 9.61 12.33 4.44
C VAL A 20 8.64 11.14 4.32
N PHE A 21 9.16 9.90 4.23
CA PHE A 21 8.43 8.67 3.87
C PHE A 21 8.02 8.62 2.39
N ASP A 22 8.89 8.04 1.55
CA ASP A 22 8.56 7.84 0.14
C ASP A 22 7.52 6.73 -0.05
N ASP A 23 6.72 6.84 -1.12
CA ASP A 23 5.56 5.97 -1.33
C ASP A 23 5.95 4.65 -2.01
N TYR A 24 6.68 3.80 -1.29
CA TYR A 24 7.02 2.47 -1.75
C TYR A 24 5.81 1.55 -1.72
N ILE A 25 5.69 0.65 -2.69
CA ILE A 25 4.62 -0.35 -2.77
C ILE A 25 5.03 -1.61 -1.99
N PRO A 26 4.50 -1.86 -0.77
CA PRO A 26 5.01 -2.86 0.18
C PRO A 26 4.48 -4.29 -0.08
N SER A 27 4.27 -4.67 -1.35
CA SER A 27 3.76 -5.99 -1.72
C SER A 27 4.13 -6.34 -3.16
N ALA A 28 4.70 -7.53 -3.39
CA ALA A 28 5.00 -8.01 -4.73
C ALA A 28 3.75 -8.07 -5.62
N ARG A 29 2.61 -8.47 -5.04
CA ARG A 29 1.33 -8.56 -5.76
C ARG A 29 0.85 -7.18 -6.20
N ALA A 30 0.78 -6.23 -5.28
CA ALA A 30 0.39 -4.86 -5.59
C ALA A 30 1.35 -4.21 -6.59
N ARG A 31 2.65 -4.47 -6.44
CA ARG A 31 3.68 -3.94 -7.34
C ARG A 31 3.58 -4.53 -8.74
N GLY A 32 3.32 -5.84 -8.86
CA GLY A 32 3.05 -6.50 -10.14
C GLY A 32 1.80 -5.97 -10.86
N MET A 33 0.86 -5.38 -10.11
CA MET A 33 -0.34 -4.69 -10.63
C MET A 33 -0.13 -3.18 -10.83
N GLY A 34 1.11 -2.68 -10.79
CA GLY A 34 1.41 -1.26 -11.00
C GLY A 34 0.92 -0.35 -9.87
N GLY A 35 0.64 -0.92 -8.69
CA GLY A 35 0.10 -0.19 -7.53
C GLY A 35 -1.43 -0.09 -7.49
N ALA A 36 -2.16 -0.57 -8.51
CA ALA A 36 -3.63 -0.54 -8.54
C ALA A 36 -4.26 -1.62 -7.64
N PHE A 37 -4.13 -1.45 -6.33
CA PHE A 37 -4.39 -2.50 -5.34
C PHE A 37 -5.50 -2.19 -4.33
N THR A 38 -5.89 -0.92 -4.10
CA THR A 38 -6.85 -0.52 -3.06
C THR A 38 -8.20 -1.26 -3.10
N ALA A 39 -8.71 -1.60 -4.29
CA ALA A 39 -9.96 -2.35 -4.44
C ALA A 39 -9.81 -3.88 -4.34
N VAL A 40 -8.60 -4.40 -4.57
CA VAL A 40 -8.28 -5.83 -4.60
C VAL A 40 -7.40 -6.26 -3.44
N ALA A 41 -7.20 -5.37 -2.47
CA ALA A 41 -6.45 -5.60 -1.25
C ALA A 41 -7.17 -6.60 -0.35
N ASP A 42 -7.09 -7.88 -0.68
CA ASP A 42 -7.75 -9.00 0.02
C ASP A 42 -6.72 -9.95 0.65
N ASP A 43 -5.54 -9.44 1.00
CA ASP A 43 -4.50 -10.20 1.69
C ASP A 43 -3.84 -9.44 2.85
N ALA A 44 -2.76 -9.99 3.42
CA ALA A 44 -2.15 -9.50 4.66
C ALA A 44 -1.67 -8.08 4.45
N THR A 45 -1.18 -7.79 3.25
CA THR A 45 -0.68 -6.48 2.87
C THR A 45 -1.78 -5.45 2.69
N ALA A 46 -3.05 -5.83 2.73
CA ALA A 46 -4.16 -4.89 2.76
C ALA A 46 -4.03 -3.86 3.89
N ILE A 47 -3.35 -4.20 4.99
CA ILE A 47 -2.98 -3.25 6.05
C ILE A 47 -2.27 -1.99 5.55
N PHE A 48 -1.52 -2.09 4.45
CA PHE A 48 -0.75 -0.97 3.88
C PHE A 48 -1.47 -0.22 2.76
N PHE A 49 -2.60 -0.74 2.26
CA PHE A 49 -3.30 -0.18 1.10
C PHE A 49 -4.75 0.15 1.37
N ASN A 50 -5.51 -0.77 1.97
CA ASN A 50 -6.90 -0.59 2.34
C ASN A 50 -7.28 -1.51 3.51
N PRO A 51 -7.40 -0.99 4.73
CA PRO A 51 -7.71 -1.81 5.90
C PRO A 51 -9.08 -2.50 5.85
N ALA A 52 -10.05 -1.98 5.10
CA ALA A 52 -11.32 -2.68 4.91
C ALA A 52 -11.16 -4.00 4.17
N GLY A 53 -10.13 -4.10 3.34
CA GLY A 53 -9.73 -5.31 2.66
C GLY A 53 -9.41 -6.49 3.57
N LEU A 54 -8.85 -6.21 4.76
CA LEU A 54 -8.56 -7.22 5.77
C LEU A 54 -9.81 -7.97 6.22
N ALA A 55 -11.00 -7.38 6.18
CA ALA A 55 -12.23 -8.08 6.54
C ALA A 55 -12.44 -9.34 5.67
N GLN A 56 -11.92 -9.34 4.44
CA GLN A 56 -12.07 -10.42 3.45
C GLN A 56 -10.82 -11.31 3.33
N SER A 57 -9.76 -11.07 4.10
CA SER A 57 -8.41 -11.60 3.83
C SER A 57 -7.94 -12.99 4.28
N ASP A 58 -8.65 -13.93 4.87
CA ASP A 58 -8.05 -15.17 5.44
C ASP A 58 -6.88 -14.96 6.45
N ASN A 59 -6.50 -16.04 7.11
CA ASN A 59 -5.37 -16.06 8.03
C ASN A 59 -4.10 -16.29 7.22
N HIS A 60 -3.15 -15.38 7.34
CA HIS A 60 -1.84 -15.55 6.73
C HIS A 60 -0.78 -14.66 7.33
N LEU A 61 0.46 -15.06 7.09
CA LEU A 61 1.65 -14.26 7.26
C LEU A 61 2.23 -13.97 5.89
N GLN A 62 2.82 -12.78 5.72
CA GLN A 62 3.50 -12.39 4.50
C GLN A 62 4.72 -11.53 4.84
N ILE A 63 5.86 -11.84 4.25
CA ILE A 63 7.13 -11.13 4.45
C ILE A 63 7.72 -10.80 3.08
N GLY A 64 7.94 -9.52 2.84
CA GLY A 64 8.48 -8.97 1.61
C GLY A 64 9.88 -8.40 1.80
N PHE A 65 10.71 -8.51 0.77
CA PHE A 65 12.02 -7.90 0.72
C PHE A 65 12.33 -7.38 -0.68
N SER A 66 13.00 -6.23 -0.74
CA SER A 66 13.43 -5.59 -1.98
C SER A 66 14.68 -4.75 -1.74
N GLN A 67 15.65 -4.87 -2.65
CA GLN A 67 16.71 -3.88 -2.81
C GLN A 67 16.25 -2.86 -3.84
N LEU A 68 15.99 -1.63 -3.41
CA LEU A 68 15.43 -0.61 -4.28
C LEU A 68 16.42 -0.21 -5.36
N TYR A 69 15.95 -0.15 -6.61
CA TYR A 69 16.74 0.27 -7.78
C TYR A 69 18.00 -0.57 -8.02
N ASN A 70 18.00 -1.80 -7.49
CA ASN A 70 19.16 -2.69 -7.50
C ASN A 70 20.41 -2.06 -6.83
N GLN A 71 20.18 -1.14 -5.88
CA GLN A 71 21.21 -0.51 -5.09
C GLN A 71 21.38 -1.26 -3.78
N LYS A 72 22.61 -1.63 -3.46
CA LYS A 72 22.93 -2.36 -2.21
C LYS A 72 22.69 -1.51 -0.96
N PHE A 73 22.71 -0.18 -1.11
CA PHE A 73 22.55 0.74 0.00
C PHE A 73 21.10 1.01 0.36
N ALA A 74 20.11 0.66 -0.47
CA ALA A 74 18.70 1.01 -0.23
C ALA A 74 17.86 -0.25 -0.04
N GLU A 75 17.65 -0.62 1.23
CA GLU A 75 16.96 -1.85 1.60
C GLU A 75 15.54 -1.56 2.09
N HIS A 76 14.58 -2.34 1.60
CA HIS A 76 13.19 -2.24 1.99
C HIS A 76 12.63 -3.61 2.36
N GLY A 77 12.14 -3.73 3.59
CA GLY A 77 11.55 -4.94 4.14
C GLY A 77 10.13 -4.70 4.63
N THR A 78 9.25 -5.68 4.47
CA THR A 78 7.87 -5.62 4.95
C THR A 78 7.50 -6.93 5.62
N ALA A 79 6.66 -6.83 6.64
CA ALA A 79 6.04 -7.98 7.27
C ALA A 79 4.57 -7.63 7.55
N ALA A 80 3.66 -8.54 7.23
CA ALA A 80 2.24 -8.38 7.47
C ALA A 80 1.63 -9.71 7.90
N ALA A 81 0.78 -9.68 8.90
CA ALA A 81 0.03 -10.82 9.38
C ALA A 81 -1.44 -10.43 9.50
N ALA A 82 -2.34 -11.33 9.08
CA ALA A 82 -3.78 -11.17 9.28
C ALA A 82 -4.32 -12.38 10.03
N ILE A 83 -5.16 -12.12 11.04
CA ILE A 83 -5.78 -13.13 11.88
C ILE A 83 -7.28 -12.85 11.98
N LYS A 84 -8.08 -13.88 11.75
CA LYS A 84 -9.53 -13.87 11.93
C LYS A 84 -9.88 -13.83 13.41
N LEU A 85 -10.68 -12.84 13.81
CA LEU A 85 -11.28 -12.80 15.14
C LEU A 85 -12.59 -13.62 15.18
N PRO A 86 -13.10 -13.95 16.39
CA PRO A 86 -14.39 -14.61 16.55
C PRO A 86 -15.51 -13.87 15.80
N GLU A 87 -16.41 -14.62 15.18
CA GLU A 87 -17.24 -14.29 14.00
C GLU A 87 -17.82 -12.87 13.83
N LYS A 88 -18.02 -12.10 14.91
CA LYS A 88 -18.61 -10.75 14.86
C LYS A 88 -17.60 -9.62 14.95
N TRP A 89 -16.35 -9.93 15.26
CA TRP A 89 -15.30 -8.94 15.55
C TRP A 89 -14.39 -8.70 14.35
N GLY A 90 -14.69 -9.23 13.16
CA GLY A 90 -13.90 -8.96 11.97
C GLY A 90 -12.53 -9.65 11.96
N ARG A 91 -11.51 -8.94 11.49
CA ARG A 91 -10.14 -9.42 11.32
C ARG A 91 -9.14 -8.38 11.79
N LEU A 92 -8.11 -8.83 12.50
CA LEU A 92 -6.97 -7.99 12.91
C LEU A 92 -5.80 -8.21 11.98
N GLY A 93 -5.11 -7.11 11.67
CA GLY A 93 -3.87 -7.10 10.93
C GLY A 93 -2.74 -6.48 11.75
N LEU A 94 -1.56 -7.07 11.69
CA LEU A 94 -0.33 -6.51 12.20
C LEU A 94 0.64 -6.33 11.03
N GLY A 95 1.28 -5.17 10.94
CA GLY A 95 2.17 -4.82 9.85
C GLY A 95 3.42 -4.13 10.36
N ALA A 96 4.53 -4.36 9.70
CA ALA A 96 5.76 -3.62 9.90
C ALA A 96 6.39 -3.32 8.54
N ARG A 97 6.90 -2.10 8.38
CA ARG A 97 7.68 -1.68 7.22
C ARG A 97 9.00 -1.15 7.73
N PHE A 98 10.07 -1.56 7.07
CA PHE A 98 11.43 -1.16 7.36
C PHE A 98 12.03 -0.63 6.07
N PHE A 99 12.62 0.56 6.14
CA PHE A 99 13.40 1.12 5.06
C PHE A 99 14.70 1.67 5.64
N GLY A 100 15.81 1.30 5.04
CA GLY A 100 17.14 1.67 5.52
C GLY A 100 18.03 2.10 4.36
N VAL A 101 18.85 3.11 4.63
CA VAL A 101 19.91 3.55 3.72
C VAL A 101 21.27 3.40 4.42
N THR A 102 22.07 2.46 3.94
CA THR A 102 23.41 2.16 4.51
C THR A 102 24.49 2.43 3.46
N PHE A 103 25.47 3.28 3.78
CA PHE A 103 26.60 3.58 2.90
C PHE A 103 27.91 3.36 3.65
N GLU A 104 28.84 2.59 3.06
CA GLU A 104 30.17 2.30 3.65
C GLU A 104 30.11 1.83 5.12
N ASP A 105 29.18 0.91 5.44
CA ASP A 105 28.94 0.35 6.78
C ASP A 105 28.41 1.35 7.84
N VAL A 106 27.89 2.51 7.39
CA VAL A 106 27.21 3.51 8.22
C VAL A 106 25.73 3.62 7.81
N ASP A 107 24.84 3.50 8.79
CA ASP A 107 23.39 3.60 8.61
C ASP A 107 22.94 5.06 8.58
N LEU A 108 23.00 5.69 7.39
CA LEU A 108 22.64 7.09 7.19
C LEU A 108 21.20 7.42 7.60
N MET A 109 20.26 6.51 7.35
CA MET A 109 18.85 6.70 7.66
C MET A 109 18.14 5.36 7.88
N SER A 110 17.29 5.32 8.92
CA SER A 110 16.41 4.20 9.23
C SER A 110 14.99 4.68 9.46
N GLU A 111 14.07 4.18 8.65
CA GLU A 111 12.64 4.42 8.73
C GLU A 111 11.91 3.12 9.13
N LYS A 112 11.12 3.19 10.20
CA LYS A 112 10.34 2.06 10.72
C LYS A 112 8.89 2.48 10.88
N THR A 113 7.96 1.75 10.29
CA THR A 113 6.53 1.93 10.51
C THR A 113 5.94 0.65 11.09
N PHE A 114 5.28 0.74 12.23
CA PHE A 114 4.47 -0.34 12.79
C PHE A 114 2.99 -0.02 12.60
N SER A 115 2.24 -0.96 12.05
CA SER A 115 0.84 -0.80 11.67
C SER A 115 -0.01 -1.80 12.43
N LEU A 116 -1.07 -1.32 13.09
CA LEU A 116 -2.11 -2.15 13.68
C LEU A 116 -3.43 -1.83 12.99
N SER A 117 -4.05 -2.84 12.40
CA SER A 117 -5.25 -2.68 11.60
C SER A 117 -6.38 -3.57 12.06
N HIS A 118 -7.60 -3.09 11.85
CA HIS A 118 -8.81 -3.82 12.13
C HIS A 118 -9.80 -3.59 10.98
N GLY A 119 -10.23 -4.68 10.34
CA GLY A 119 -11.22 -4.68 9.27
C GLY A 119 -12.43 -5.51 9.65
N PHE A 120 -13.63 -4.98 9.43
CA PHE A 120 -14.88 -5.69 9.73
C PHE A 120 -15.91 -5.51 8.61
N VAL A 121 -16.83 -6.48 8.54
CA VAL A 121 -17.94 -6.46 7.59
C VAL A 121 -19.08 -5.63 8.19
N LEU A 122 -19.50 -4.57 7.51
CA LEU A 122 -20.61 -3.73 7.93
C LEU A 122 -21.94 -4.29 7.43
N GLN A 123 -21.97 -4.71 6.17
CA GLN A 123 -23.17 -5.24 5.51
C GLN A 123 -22.78 -6.44 4.67
N HIS A 124 -23.56 -7.51 4.77
CA HIS A 124 -23.43 -8.68 3.93
C HIS A 124 -24.80 -9.04 3.35
N ASP A 125 -24.88 -9.06 2.03
CA ASP A 125 -26.02 -9.47 1.23
C ASP A 125 -25.56 -10.56 0.25
N ILE A 126 -26.49 -11.29 -0.36
CA ILE A 126 -26.25 -12.48 -1.19
C ILE A 126 -25.20 -12.22 -2.28
N HIS A 127 -25.20 -11.01 -2.85
CA HIS A 127 -24.28 -10.63 -3.93
C HIS A 127 -23.42 -9.39 -3.64
N SER A 128 -23.59 -8.78 -2.46
CA SER A 128 -22.91 -7.52 -2.14
C SER A 128 -22.40 -7.52 -0.71
N THR A 129 -21.17 -7.05 -0.51
CA THR A 129 -20.56 -6.94 0.83
C THR A 129 -19.90 -5.59 0.96
N ILE A 130 -20.14 -4.90 2.09
CA ILE A 130 -19.49 -3.65 2.43
C ILE A 130 -18.64 -3.89 3.68
N CYS A 131 -17.36 -3.59 3.55
CA CYS A 131 -16.36 -3.69 4.61
C CYS A 131 -15.84 -2.29 4.95
N MET A 132 -15.52 -2.10 6.22
CA MET A 132 -14.81 -0.91 6.70
C MET A 132 -13.60 -1.36 7.51
N GLY A 133 -12.58 -0.52 7.56
CA GLY A 133 -11.42 -0.78 8.40
C GLY A 133 -10.67 0.48 8.74
N TYR A 134 -9.83 0.37 9.75
CA TYR A 134 -8.93 1.44 10.18
C TYR A 134 -7.56 0.87 10.53
N THR A 135 -6.52 1.67 10.33
CA THR A 135 -5.13 1.32 10.68
C THR A 135 -4.50 2.45 11.46
N GLY A 136 -3.99 2.15 12.65
CA GLY A 136 -3.08 3.05 13.36
C GLY A 136 -1.65 2.73 12.95
N ASN A 137 -0.91 3.71 12.47
CA ASN A 137 0.51 3.56 12.15
C ASN A 137 1.35 4.38 13.12
N PHE A 138 2.38 3.75 13.67
CA PHE A 138 3.44 4.40 14.42
C PHE A 138 4.68 4.46 13.53
N HIS A 139 5.04 5.67 13.14
CA HIS A 139 6.20 6.00 12.32
C HIS A 139 7.34 6.39 13.25
N HIS A 140 8.53 5.88 12.97
CA HIS A 140 9.76 6.21 13.67
C HIS A 140 10.86 6.40 12.63
N LEU A 141 11.52 7.55 12.67
CA LEU A 141 12.63 7.90 11.80
C LEU A 141 13.86 8.21 12.65
N ALA A 142 15.01 7.72 12.20
CA ALA A 142 16.31 8.00 12.79
C ALA A 142 17.32 8.32 11.69
N PHE A 143 18.17 9.32 11.93
CA PHE A 143 19.34 9.66 11.13
C PHE A 143 20.62 9.47 11.95
N ASP A 144 21.75 9.27 11.26
CA ASP A 144 23.06 9.05 11.90
C ASP A 144 23.66 10.32 12.52
N ASP A 145 23.46 11.48 11.88
CA ASP A 145 23.91 12.76 12.42
C ASP A 145 22.92 13.27 13.48
N GLU A 146 23.39 13.32 14.74
CA GLU A 146 22.83 14.10 15.86
C GLU A 146 21.54 13.60 16.57
N ASP A 147 21.41 12.33 16.97
CA ASP A 147 20.31 11.86 17.87
C ASP A 147 18.88 12.30 17.42
N ASP A 148 18.72 12.72 16.16
CA ASP A 148 17.51 13.34 15.63
C ASP A 148 16.54 12.22 15.25
N THR A 149 15.96 11.66 16.30
CA THR A 149 14.91 10.67 16.22
C THR A 149 13.59 11.36 16.35
N ASP A 150 12.66 11.02 15.47
CA ASP A 150 11.31 11.52 15.57
C ASP A 150 10.28 10.43 15.30
N SER A 151 9.14 10.58 15.96
CA SER A 151 8.07 9.61 15.94
C SER A 151 6.73 10.29 15.73
N ALA A 152 5.92 9.73 14.85
CA ALA A 152 4.62 10.27 14.50
C ALA A 152 3.56 9.16 14.48
N LEU A 153 2.34 9.50 14.88
CA LEU A 153 1.19 8.60 14.84
C LEU A 153 0.24 9.03 13.75
N SER A 154 -0.08 8.15 12.81
CA SER A 154 -1.08 8.39 11.76
C SER A 154 -2.24 7.40 11.87
N LEU A 155 -3.38 7.80 11.33
CA LEU A 155 -4.59 6.98 11.25
C LEU A 155 -5.07 6.93 9.81
N ASP A 156 -5.28 5.71 9.31
CA ASP A 156 -5.80 5.44 7.99
C ASP A 156 -7.21 4.85 8.11
N LEU A 157 -8.09 5.22 7.18
CA LEU A 157 -9.44 4.69 7.07
C LEU A 157 -9.67 4.10 5.69
N GLY A 158 -10.31 2.93 5.66
CA GLY A 158 -10.60 2.20 4.44
C GLY A 158 -12.06 1.79 4.34
N VAL A 159 -12.57 1.77 3.12
CA VAL A 159 -13.85 1.16 2.75
C VAL A 159 -13.60 0.26 1.55
N ASN A 160 -14.21 -0.92 1.55
CA ASN A 160 -14.19 -1.83 0.41
C ASN A 160 -15.61 -2.37 0.20
N ALA A 161 -16.12 -2.28 -1.03
CA ALA A 161 -17.44 -2.74 -1.38
C ALA A 161 -17.36 -3.68 -2.59
N VAL A 162 -17.83 -4.91 -2.41
CA VAL A 162 -18.04 -5.87 -3.49
C VAL A 162 -19.49 -5.77 -3.92
N LEU A 163 -19.74 -5.51 -5.21
CA LEU A 163 -21.06 -5.40 -5.82
C LEU A 163 -21.22 -6.50 -6.89
N HIS A 164 -22.34 -7.21 -6.81
CA HIS A 164 -22.69 -8.30 -7.74
C HIS A 164 -21.60 -9.38 -7.90
N GLY A 165 -20.77 -9.59 -6.87
CA GLY A 165 -19.65 -10.55 -6.86
C GLY A 165 -18.53 -10.30 -7.89
N ARG A 166 -18.66 -9.31 -8.79
CA ARG A 166 -17.71 -9.08 -9.90
C ARG A 166 -17.06 -7.71 -9.88
N THR A 167 -17.71 -6.72 -9.28
CA THR A 167 -17.19 -5.35 -9.21
C THR A 167 -16.77 -5.06 -7.78
N ARG A 168 -15.56 -4.52 -7.59
CA ARG A 168 -15.06 -4.10 -6.29
C ARG A 168 -14.71 -2.62 -6.31
N PHE A 169 -15.12 -1.91 -5.28
CA PHE A 169 -14.81 -0.50 -5.08
C PHE A 169 -14.00 -0.37 -3.80
N GLY A 170 -12.80 0.18 -3.91
CA GLY A 170 -11.94 0.49 -2.78
C GLY A 170 -11.82 1.99 -2.61
N PHE A 171 -11.92 2.45 -1.37
CA PHE A 171 -11.60 3.83 -1.01
C PHE A 171 -10.72 3.82 0.23
N THR A 172 -9.66 4.61 0.24
CA THR A 172 -8.79 4.74 1.41
C THR A 172 -8.33 6.18 1.57
N VAL A 173 -8.34 6.62 2.82
CA VAL A 173 -7.77 7.90 3.25
C VAL A 173 -6.63 7.58 4.20
N ALA A 174 -5.40 7.84 3.76
CA ALA A 174 -4.20 7.64 4.54
C ALA A 174 -3.81 8.94 5.25
N ASN A 175 -3.33 8.82 6.49
CA ASN A 175 -2.96 9.92 7.36
C ASN A 175 -4.07 10.99 7.49
N LEU A 176 -5.22 10.60 8.02
CA LEU A 176 -6.41 11.44 8.17
C LEU A 176 -6.14 12.73 8.97
N PHE A 177 -5.27 12.66 9.98
CA PHE A 177 -4.97 13.77 10.87
C PHE A 177 -3.78 14.63 10.43
N LYS A 178 -3.17 14.35 9.27
CA LYS A 178 -1.97 15.04 8.80
C LYS A 178 -0.90 15.10 9.89
N ALA A 179 -0.59 13.94 10.45
CA ALA A 179 0.43 13.81 11.47
C ALA A 179 1.73 14.48 11.01
N ARG A 180 2.42 15.15 11.92
CA ARG A 180 3.63 15.93 11.63
C ARG A 180 4.83 15.32 12.34
N MET A 181 5.98 15.51 11.73
CA MET A 181 7.26 15.01 12.21
C MET A 181 8.33 16.09 11.94
N GLY A 182 9.02 16.52 12.99
CA GLY A 182 10.24 17.31 13.02
C GLY A 182 10.31 18.12 14.32
N HIS A 183 11.46 18.15 15.00
CA HIS A 183 11.65 18.96 16.21
C HIS A 183 11.77 20.46 15.87
N GLU A 184 12.65 20.81 14.92
CA GLU A 184 12.86 22.20 14.49
C GLU A 184 12.04 22.59 13.24
N SER A 185 11.90 21.67 12.28
CA SER A 185 11.10 21.88 11.06
C SER A 185 10.02 20.81 10.95
N GLN A 186 8.80 21.13 11.39
CA GLN A 186 7.67 20.22 11.28
C GLN A 186 7.29 19.96 9.82
N ASN A 187 7.56 18.75 9.35
CA ASN A 187 7.10 18.26 8.06
C ASN A 187 5.80 17.48 8.24
N GLU A 188 4.80 17.75 7.41
CA GLU A 188 3.57 16.96 7.40
C GLU A 188 3.84 15.61 6.73
N LEU A 189 3.44 14.52 7.37
CA LEU A 189 3.42 13.20 6.72
C LEU A 189 2.43 13.23 5.55
N PRO A 190 2.72 12.51 4.46
CA PRO A 190 1.91 12.57 3.26
C PRO A 190 0.49 12.06 3.54
N SER A 191 -0.50 12.92 3.30
CA SER A 191 -1.92 12.55 3.37
C SER A 191 -2.39 12.19 1.97
N LYS A 192 -3.00 11.01 1.85
CA LYS A 192 -3.30 10.39 0.56
C LYS A 192 -4.75 9.96 0.49
N LEU A 193 -5.32 10.09 -0.69
CA LEU A 193 -6.64 9.57 -1.02
C LEU A 193 -6.48 8.59 -2.18
N ALA A 194 -6.91 7.34 -2.00
CA ALA A 194 -6.91 6.32 -3.03
C ALA A 194 -8.33 5.87 -3.35
N LEU A 195 -8.65 5.81 -4.64
CA LEU A 195 -9.92 5.33 -5.19
C LEU A 195 -9.61 4.22 -6.18
N GLY A 196 -9.98 2.99 -5.83
CA GLY A 196 -9.80 1.81 -6.67
C GLY A 196 -11.13 1.29 -7.21
N LEU A 197 -11.13 0.88 -8.48
CA LEU A 197 -12.20 0.12 -9.11
C LEU A 197 -11.60 -1.15 -9.69
N ALA A 198 -12.12 -2.30 -9.28
CA ALA A 198 -11.76 -3.57 -9.89
C ALA A 198 -12.98 -4.28 -10.46
N TYR A 199 -12.75 -4.99 -11.56
CA TYR A 199 -13.74 -5.76 -12.28
C TYR A 199 -13.18 -7.13 -12.63
N GLN A 200 -13.97 -8.16 -12.36
CA GLN A 200 -13.66 -9.56 -12.65
C GLN A 200 -14.54 -10.04 -13.81
N PRO A 201 -14.11 -9.89 -15.08
CA PRO A 201 -14.88 -10.33 -16.24
C PRO A 201 -15.11 -11.85 -16.27
N TYR A 202 -14.08 -12.61 -15.88
CA TYR A 202 -14.08 -14.07 -15.82
C TYR A 202 -13.48 -14.51 -14.49
N ASP A 203 -13.81 -15.72 -14.05
CA ASP A 203 -13.14 -16.27 -12.88
C ASP A 203 -11.62 -16.38 -13.13
N GLY A 204 -10.83 -16.01 -12.13
CA GLY A 204 -9.38 -15.92 -12.23
C GLY A 204 -8.79 -14.68 -12.92
N VAL A 205 -9.56 -13.83 -13.62
CA VAL A 205 -9.04 -12.60 -14.25
C VAL A 205 -9.61 -11.35 -13.59
N THR A 206 -8.76 -10.56 -12.95
CA THR A 206 -9.12 -9.32 -12.27
C THR A 206 -8.42 -8.14 -12.93
N THR A 207 -9.20 -7.17 -13.40
CA THR A 207 -8.69 -5.88 -13.89
C THR A 207 -8.95 -4.82 -12.83
N SER A 208 -7.98 -3.97 -12.52
CA SER A 208 -8.05 -2.93 -11.51
C SER A 208 -7.55 -1.61 -12.08
N VAL A 209 -8.23 -0.52 -11.74
CA VAL A 209 -7.82 0.85 -12.04
C VAL A 209 -7.86 1.63 -10.74
N GLU A 210 -6.85 2.45 -10.51
CA GLU A 210 -6.73 3.24 -9.29
C GLU A 210 -6.38 4.69 -9.61
N LEU A 211 -7.00 5.59 -8.86
CA LEU A 211 -6.68 7.00 -8.80
C LEU A 211 -6.15 7.30 -7.40
N LYS A 212 -4.92 7.77 -7.32
CA LYS A 212 -4.31 8.16 -6.04
C LYS A 212 -3.96 9.64 -6.07
N LYS A 213 -4.39 10.35 -5.04
CA LYS A 213 -4.10 11.77 -4.83
C LYS A 213 -3.37 11.95 -3.51
N ASP A 214 -2.07 12.17 -3.60
CA ASP A 214 -1.30 12.79 -2.52
C ASP A 214 -1.57 14.31 -2.56
N PHE A 215 -1.89 14.92 -1.41
CA PHE A 215 -2.17 16.35 -1.36
C PHE A 215 -0.92 17.22 -1.60
N ALA A 216 0.28 16.67 -1.39
CA ALA A 216 1.55 17.35 -1.63
C ALA A 216 2.12 17.11 -3.04
N LYS A 217 1.62 16.11 -3.78
CA LYS A 217 2.13 15.73 -5.11
C LYS A 217 1.05 15.80 -6.19
N GLU A 218 1.46 15.53 -7.42
CA GLU A 218 0.54 15.38 -8.55
C GLU A 218 -0.33 14.13 -8.41
N THR A 219 -1.42 14.08 -9.18
CA THR A 219 -2.33 12.93 -9.15
C THR A 219 -1.72 11.76 -9.92
N GLU A 220 -1.77 10.58 -9.32
CA GLU A 220 -1.27 9.32 -9.87
C GLU A 220 -2.43 8.48 -10.41
N PHE A 221 -2.18 7.79 -11.53
CA PHE A 221 -3.13 6.87 -12.14
C PHE A 221 -2.46 5.52 -12.33
N MET A 222 -3.12 4.46 -11.90
CA MET A 222 -2.60 3.10 -12.01
C MET A 222 -3.61 2.19 -12.68
N GLY A 223 -3.11 1.24 -13.46
CA GLY A 223 -3.90 0.19 -14.07
C GLY A 223 -3.18 -1.14 -13.91
N GLY A 224 -3.90 -2.17 -13.49
CA GLY A 224 -3.35 -3.48 -13.22
C GLY A 224 -4.27 -4.60 -13.68
N VAL A 225 -3.68 -5.72 -14.10
CA VAL A 225 -4.38 -6.95 -14.43
C VAL A 225 -3.71 -8.09 -13.69
N GLU A 226 -4.50 -8.89 -13.00
CA GLU A 226 -4.11 -10.16 -12.39
C GLU A 226 -4.86 -11.29 -13.11
N ALA A 227 -4.12 -12.27 -13.63
CA ALA A 227 -4.65 -13.44 -14.32
C ALA A 227 -4.13 -14.72 -13.66
N LYS A 228 -5.02 -15.45 -13.00
CA LYS A 228 -4.78 -16.80 -12.48
C LYS A 228 -4.93 -17.79 -13.63
N MET A 229 -3.82 -18.22 -14.20
CA MET A 229 -3.83 -19.17 -15.32
C MET A 229 -4.03 -20.61 -14.86
N LEU A 230 -3.48 -20.94 -13.70
CA LEU A 230 -3.63 -22.23 -13.00
C LEU A 230 -3.88 -21.94 -11.52
N GLU A 231 -4.36 -22.92 -10.76
CA GLU A 231 -4.53 -22.76 -9.31
C GLU A 231 -3.21 -22.35 -8.62
N ILE A 232 -2.09 -22.86 -9.14
CA ILE A 232 -0.74 -22.59 -8.63
C ILE A 232 -0.15 -21.29 -9.20
N LEU A 233 -0.54 -20.85 -10.40
CA LEU A 233 0.17 -19.79 -11.15
C LEU A 233 -0.70 -18.55 -11.41
N SER A 234 -0.24 -17.41 -10.88
CA SER A 234 -0.81 -16.08 -11.13
C SER A 234 0.17 -15.20 -11.90
N LEU A 235 -0.27 -14.60 -13.00
CA LEU A 235 0.49 -13.60 -13.75
C LEU A 235 -0.11 -12.23 -13.53
N ARG A 236 0.75 -11.22 -13.42
CA ARG A 236 0.35 -9.85 -13.13
C ARG A 236 1.08 -8.89 -14.04
N PHE A 237 0.36 -7.89 -14.51
CA PHE A 237 0.92 -6.79 -15.27
C PHE A 237 0.26 -5.50 -14.83
N GLY A 238 1.03 -4.41 -14.76
CA GLY A 238 0.49 -3.12 -14.43
C GLY A 238 1.30 -1.97 -14.99
N VAL A 239 0.65 -0.81 -15.01
CA VAL A 239 1.19 0.47 -15.42
C VAL A 239 0.87 1.50 -14.35
N HIS A 240 1.82 2.37 -14.10
CA HIS A 240 1.68 3.49 -13.18
C HIS A 240 2.06 4.76 -13.93
N HIS A 241 1.21 5.78 -13.85
CA HIS A 241 1.49 7.11 -14.35
C HIS A 241 1.89 8.03 -13.21
N ASN A 242 3.04 8.69 -13.41
CA ASN A 242 3.66 9.68 -12.52
C ASN A 242 4.34 9.12 -11.25
N PRO A 243 5.54 8.49 -11.38
CA PRO A 243 6.33 8.34 -12.59
C PRO A 243 5.81 7.23 -13.51
N ALA A 244 6.01 7.39 -14.81
CA ALA A 244 5.62 6.40 -15.81
C ALA A 244 6.44 5.10 -15.64
N THR A 245 5.82 4.05 -15.09
CA THR A 245 6.46 2.74 -14.90
C THR A 245 5.55 1.63 -15.41
N TRP A 246 6.16 0.54 -15.88
CA TRP A 246 5.47 -0.71 -16.12
C TRP A 246 6.04 -1.79 -15.21
N ASN A 247 5.16 -2.67 -14.79
CA ASN A 247 5.42 -3.66 -13.77
C ASN A 247 4.91 -5.02 -14.24
N ALA A 248 5.66 -6.06 -13.92
CA ALA A 248 5.26 -7.44 -14.16
C ALA A 248 5.46 -8.24 -12.88
N GLY A 249 4.59 -9.22 -12.63
CA GLY A 249 4.71 -10.08 -11.46
C GLY A 249 4.24 -11.50 -11.73
N VAL A 250 4.79 -12.43 -10.97
CA VAL A 250 4.43 -13.85 -10.98
C VAL A 250 4.19 -14.27 -9.54
N GLY A 251 3.09 -14.98 -9.31
CA GLY A 251 2.73 -15.56 -8.02
C GLY A 251 2.58 -17.06 -8.14
N LEU A 252 3.18 -17.78 -7.20
CA LEU A 252 3.06 -19.22 -7.04
C LEU A 252 2.37 -19.53 -5.71
N ASP A 253 1.28 -20.29 -5.74
CA ASP A 253 0.56 -20.77 -4.53
C ASP A 253 0.64 -22.31 -4.50
N VAL A 254 1.46 -22.85 -3.60
CA VAL A 254 1.68 -24.29 -3.45
C VAL A 254 1.34 -24.69 -2.02
N GLU A 255 0.25 -25.43 -1.84
CA GLU A 255 -0.19 -25.97 -0.54
C GLU A 255 -0.25 -24.94 0.60
N GLY A 256 -0.66 -23.69 0.29
CA GLY A 256 -0.77 -22.61 1.28
C GLY A 256 0.49 -21.77 1.45
N ILE A 257 1.62 -22.15 0.84
CA ILE A 257 2.80 -21.31 0.71
C ILE A 257 2.66 -20.47 -0.57
N LYS A 258 2.65 -19.15 -0.39
CA LYS A 258 2.65 -18.18 -1.49
C LYS A 258 4.04 -17.60 -1.70
N ILE A 259 4.51 -17.62 -2.94
CA ILE A 259 5.75 -16.96 -3.34
C ILE A 259 5.41 -16.02 -4.48
N ASP A 260 5.56 -14.72 -4.25
CA ASP A 260 5.31 -13.70 -5.26
C ASP A 260 6.61 -12.96 -5.60
N PHE A 261 6.86 -12.80 -6.88
CA PHE A 261 7.95 -11.99 -7.41
C PHE A 261 7.39 -10.90 -8.29
N SER A 262 7.97 -9.71 -8.21
CA SER A 262 7.63 -8.61 -9.12
C SER A 262 8.86 -7.84 -9.58
N TYR A 263 8.77 -7.33 -10.79
CA TYR A 263 9.76 -6.48 -11.42
C TYR A 263 9.10 -5.16 -11.81
N SER A 264 9.74 -4.06 -11.44
CA SER A 264 9.28 -2.70 -11.74
C SER A 264 10.37 -1.96 -12.50
N THR A 265 10.00 -1.34 -13.62
CA THR A 265 10.91 -0.48 -14.37
C THR A 265 10.84 0.96 -13.86
N HIS A 266 11.91 1.72 -14.10
CA HIS A 266 11.93 3.16 -13.80
C HIS A 266 12.49 3.89 -15.02
N THR A 267 12.07 5.15 -15.19
CA THR A 267 12.48 5.97 -16.34
C THR A 267 13.98 6.26 -16.35
N VAL A 268 14.57 6.42 -15.15
CA VAL A 268 15.97 6.83 -14.98
C VAL A 268 16.80 5.77 -14.26
N LEU A 269 16.21 5.11 -13.26
CA LEU A 269 16.91 4.16 -12.39
C LEU A 269 16.82 2.72 -12.92
N PRO A 270 17.77 1.84 -12.52
CA PRO A 270 17.68 0.41 -12.82
C PRO A 270 16.40 -0.20 -12.25
N GLY A 271 15.88 -1.22 -12.93
CA GLY A 271 14.66 -1.90 -12.49
C GLY A 271 14.80 -2.51 -11.09
N THR A 272 13.69 -2.51 -10.35
CA THR A 272 13.63 -3.04 -8.99
C THR A 272 12.95 -4.39 -8.96
N ILE A 273 13.57 -5.37 -8.31
CA ILE A 273 12.97 -6.67 -8.00
C ILE A 273 12.44 -6.65 -6.56
N TYR A 274 11.24 -7.18 -6.35
CA TYR A 274 10.64 -7.38 -5.04
C TYR A 274 10.19 -8.83 -4.92
N GLY A 275 10.65 -9.51 -3.88
CA GLY A 275 10.24 -10.86 -3.51
C GLY A 275 9.35 -10.84 -2.28
N ASN A 276 8.38 -11.74 -2.24
CA ASN A 276 7.44 -11.86 -1.14
C ASN A 276 7.13 -13.33 -0.87
N ILE A 277 7.15 -13.72 0.39
CA ILE A 277 6.83 -15.08 0.82
C ILE A 277 5.71 -14.99 1.84
N GLY A 278 4.67 -15.78 1.66
CA GLY A 278 3.56 -15.87 2.59
C GLY A 278 3.14 -17.29 2.90
N TYR A 279 2.46 -17.46 4.02
CA TYR A 279 1.94 -18.73 4.49
C TYR A 279 0.53 -18.54 5.02
N LYS A 280 -0.42 -19.32 4.50
CA LYS A 280 -1.82 -19.37 4.93
C LYS A 280 -2.00 -20.50 5.97
N PHE A 281 -2.76 -20.24 7.04
CA PHE A 281 -2.95 -21.20 8.14
C PHE A 281 -4.34 -21.21 8.75
#